data_AF-A0A7C2HKZ2-F1
#
_entry.id   AF-A0A7C2HKZ2-F1
#
_cell.length_a   1.000
_cell.length_b   1.000
_cell.length_c   1.000
_cell.angle_alpha   90.00
_cell.angle_beta   90.00
_cell.angle_gamma   90.00
#
_symmetry.space_group_name_H-M   'P 1'
#
loop_
_entity.id
_entity.type
_entity.pdbx_description
1 polymer ?
#
loop_
_entity_poly.entity_id
_entity_poly.type
_entity_poly.pdbx_seq_one_letter_code
_entity_poly.pdbx_strand_id
1 'polypeptide(L)'
;MKSNNETALGAALKSAVQSLSKKSQTEMIAAHVYAKYDVFKLFRPLALGIHEALIAELPQFDPQLVSRMLANHCRKQRYVKSLARGGKRFDLALKPVGVVSAEEKAAAEKMCLPKAEKPAVVAAEVPQPVADPVASDASEV
;
A
#
# COMPACT_ATOMS: atom_id res chain seq x y z
N MET A 1 12.29 -35.60 9.39
CA MET A 1 10.96 -35.76 10.02
C MET A 1 10.65 -34.48 10.79
N LYS A 2 9.63 -33.69 10.42
CA LYS A 2 9.18 -32.56 11.26
C LYS A 2 8.49 -33.13 12.50
N SER A 3 8.78 -32.56 13.65
CA SER A 3 8.51 -33.14 14.97
C SER A 3 7.01 -33.11 15.25
N ASN A 4 6.41 -34.21 15.71
CA ASN A 4 4.98 -34.24 16.11
C ASN A 4 4.61 -33.16 17.14
N ASN A 5 5.58 -32.69 17.93
CA ASN A 5 5.41 -31.57 18.87
C ASN A 5 5.18 -30.22 18.17
N GLU A 6 5.80 -29.96 17.02
CA GLU A 6 5.59 -28.71 16.26
C GLU A 6 4.18 -28.66 15.69
N THR A 7 3.63 -29.82 15.30
CA THR A 7 2.24 -29.94 14.82
C THR A 7 1.22 -29.79 15.95
N ALA A 8 1.47 -30.39 17.12
CA ALA A 8 0.58 -30.26 18.28
C ALA A 8 0.54 -28.81 18.82
N LEU A 9 1.70 -28.15 18.91
CA LEU A 9 1.79 -26.74 19.30
C LEU A 9 1.10 -25.83 18.26
N GLY A 10 1.34 -26.10 16.97
CA GLY A 10 0.70 -25.37 15.88
C GLY A 10 -0.83 -25.51 15.88
N ALA A 11 -1.35 -26.69 16.18
CA ALA A 11 -2.79 -26.94 16.30
C ALA A 11 -3.41 -26.24 17.52
N ALA A 12 -2.74 -26.28 18.68
CA ALA A 12 -3.20 -25.57 19.88
C ALA A 12 -3.22 -24.05 19.66
N LEU A 13 -2.16 -23.50 19.04
CA LEU A 13 -2.09 -22.08 18.69
C LEU A 13 -3.19 -21.71 17.69
N LYS A 14 -3.44 -22.55 16.68
CA LYS A 14 -4.52 -22.35 15.72
C LYS A 14 -5.90 -22.28 16.39
N SER A 15 -6.20 -23.19 17.31
CA SER A 15 -7.46 -23.17 18.07
C SER A 15 -7.59 -21.92 18.96
N ALA A 16 -6.51 -21.52 19.62
CA ALA A 16 -6.47 -20.31 20.43
C ALA A 16 -6.63 -19.03 19.60
N VAL A 17 -6.05 -18.99 18.39
CA VAL A 17 -6.22 -17.86 17.47
C VAL A 17 -7.65 -17.81 16.93
N GLN A 18 -8.26 -18.96 16.63
CA GLN A 18 -9.62 -19.04 16.10
C GLN A 18 -10.70 -18.59 17.07
N SER A 19 -10.47 -18.68 18.39
CA SER A 19 -11.43 -18.19 19.39
C SER A 19 -11.51 -16.66 19.48
N LEU A 20 -10.50 -15.94 18.94
CA LEU A 20 -10.46 -14.49 18.89
C LEU A 20 -11.31 -13.91 17.75
N SER A 21 -11.65 -12.63 17.84
CA SER A 21 -12.35 -11.94 16.75
C SER A 21 -11.47 -11.83 15.49
N LYS A 22 -12.09 -11.90 14.30
CA LYS A 22 -11.38 -11.77 13.00
C LYS A 22 -10.50 -10.51 12.88
N LYS A 23 -10.94 -9.41 13.52
CA LYS A 23 -10.18 -8.16 13.60
C LYS A 23 -8.90 -8.35 14.42
N SER A 24 -9.04 -8.90 15.64
CA SER A 24 -7.91 -9.19 16.53
C SER A 24 -6.93 -10.20 15.90
N GLN A 25 -7.44 -11.22 15.21
CA GLN A 25 -6.62 -12.17 14.47
C GLN A 25 -5.79 -11.47 13.39
N THR A 26 -6.38 -10.56 12.62
CA THR A 26 -5.67 -9.79 11.57
C THR A 26 -4.58 -8.90 12.17
N GLU A 27 -4.85 -8.27 13.32
CA GLU A 27 -3.87 -7.43 14.04
C GLU A 27 -2.71 -8.25 14.62
N MET A 28 -3.00 -9.44 15.17
CA MET A 28 -1.96 -10.37 15.62
C MET A 28 -1.09 -10.89 14.47
N ILE A 29 -1.69 -11.28 13.35
CA ILE A 29 -0.95 -11.65 12.14
C ILE A 29 -0.05 -10.49 11.72
N ALA A 30 -0.59 -9.27 11.70
CA ALA A 30 0.17 -8.09 11.35
C ALA A 30 1.37 -7.90 12.29
N ALA A 31 1.15 -7.91 13.60
CA ALA A 31 2.21 -7.74 14.59
C ALA A 31 3.31 -8.80 14.45
N HIS A 32 2.93 -10.06 14.25
CA HIS A 32 3.88 -11.16 14.06
C HIS A 32 4.71 -11.00 12.79
N VAL A 33 4.06 -10.71 11.66
CA VAL A 33 4.72 -10.50 10.36
C VAL A 33 5.66 -9.30 10.41
N TYR A 34 5.22 -8.18 10.99
CA TYR A 34 6.10 -7.01 11.18
C TYR A 34 7.24 -7.29 12.15
N ALA A 35 7.12 -8.19 13.12
CA ALA A 35 8.23 -8.51 14.02
C ALA A 35 9.27 -9.42 13.35
N LYS A 36 8.80 -10.45 12.62
CA LYS A 36 9.63 -11.52 12.03
C LYS A 36 10.31 -11.10 10.73
N TYR A 37 9.63 -10.34 9.87
CA TYR A 37 10.11 -10.08 8.50
C TYR A 37 10.45 -8.60 8.27
N ASP A 38 11.72 -8.32 7.99
CA ASP A 38 12.21 -6.96 7.79
C ASP A 38 11.70 -6.30 6.50
N VAL A 39 11.32 -7.09 5.49
CA VAL A 39 10.67 -6.57 4.27
C VAL A 39 9.40 -5.78 4.57
N PHE A 40 8.62 -6.22 5.56
CA PHE A 40 7.40 -5.54 5.99
C PHE A 40 7.69 -4.35 6.89
N LYS A 41 8.71 -4.41 7.76
CA LYS A 41 9.14 -3.28 8.60
C LYS A 41 9.60 -2.09 7.76
N LEU A 42 10.40 -2.38 6.74
CA LEU A 42 11.02 -1.40 5.86
C LEU A 42 10.11 -0.97 4.71
N PHE A 43 8.91 -1.57 4.57
CA PHE A 43 7.98 -1.32 3.48
C PHE A 43 8.66 -1.47 2.11
N ARG A 44 9.50 -2.50 1.91
CA ARG A 44 10.16 -2.71 0.61
C ARG A 44 9.17 -3.25 -0.44
N PRO A 45 9.39 -3.02 -1.75
CA PRO A 45 8.56 -3.60 -2.80
C PRO A 45 8.52 -5.13 -2.67
N LEU A 46 7.33 -5.72 -2.54
CA LEU A 46 7.17 -7.15 -2.30
C LEU A 46 7.21 -7.95 -3.61
N ALA A 47 7.70 -9.19 -3.52
CA ALA A 47 7.60 -10.16 -4.60
C ALA A 47 6.13 -10.48 -4.93
N LEU A 48 5.86 -10.80 -6.20
CA LEU A 48 4.57 -11.33 -6.61
C LEU A 48 4.37 -12.71 -5.97
N GLY A 49 3.16 -13.00 -5.50
CA GLY A 49 2.88 -14.29 -4.84
C GLY A 49 3.35 -14.40 -3.39
N ILE A 50 3.84 -13.32 -2.75
CA ILE A 50 4.35 -13.40 -1.36
C ILE A 50 3.31 -13.87 -0.32
N HIS A 51 2.02 -13.75 -0.65
CA HIS A 51 0.93 -14.29 0.17
C HIS A 51 1.00 -15.82 0.29
N GLU A 52 1.38 -16.54 -0.76
CA GLU A 52 1.53 -18.00 -0.74
C GLU A 52 2.70 -18.41 0.16
N ALA A 53 3.82 -17.70 0.06
CA ALA A 53 4.97 -17.90 0.93
C ALA A 53 4.63 -17.64 2.40
N LEU A 54 3.83 -16.60 2.70
CA LEU A 54 3.33 -16.34 4.05
C LEU A 54 2.38 -17.44 4.56
N ILE A 55 1.49 -17.94 3.71
CA ILE A 55 0.57 -19.04 4.07
C ILE A 55 1.34 -20.32 4.36
N ALA A 56 2.40 -20.61 3.59
CA ALA A 56 3.26 -21.77 3.80
C ALA A 56 4.07 -21.67 5.11
N GLU A 57 4.58 -20.49 5.45
CA GLU A 57 5.32 -20.24 6.70
C GLU A 57 4.44 -20.17 7.94
N LEU A 58 3.16 -19.79 7.77
CA LEU A 58 2.23 -19.54 8.87
C LEU A 58 0.94 -20.39 8.76
N PRO A 59 1.04 -21.73 8.81
CA PRO A 59 -0.14 -22.63 8.70
C PRO A 59 -1.13 -22.52 9.87
N GLN A 60 -0.72 -21.86 10.97
CA GLN A 60 -1.56 -21.59 12.14
C GLN A 60 -2.64 -20.52 11.90
N PHE A 61 -2.47 -19.65 10.90
CA PHE A 61 -3.43 -18.58 10.59
C PHE A 61 -4.33 -18.95 9.42
N ASP A 62 -5.51 -18.31 9.34
CA ASP A 62 -6.40 -18.46 8.21
C ASP A 62 -5.82 -17.74 6.97
N PRO A 63 -5.63 -18.45 5.83
CA PRO A 63 -5.17 -17.87 4.57
C PRO A 63 -5.93 -16.62 4.13
N GLN A 64 -7.24 -16.56 4.39
CA GLN A 64 -8.06 -15.40 4.04
C GLN A 64 -7.68 -14.15 4.84
N LEU A 65 -7.36 -14.33 6.12
CA LEU A 65 -6.93 -13.23 6.99
C LEU A 65 -5.52 -12.76 6.68
N VAL A 66 -4.62 -13.68 6.29
CA VAL A 66 -3.28 -13.33 5.80
C VAL A 66 -3.37 -12.48 4.54
N SER A 67 -4.17 -12.91 3.55
CA SER A 67 -4.42 -12.13 2.33
C SER A 67 -5.04 -10.76 2.63
N ARG A 68 -5.95 -10.67 3.60
CA ARG A 68 -6.56 -9.40 4.03
C ARG A 68 -5.55 -8.48 4.71
N MET A 69 -4.71 -9.01 5.60
CA MET A 69 -3.61 -8.26 6.23
C MET A 69 -2.68 -7.71 5.15
N LEU A 70 -2.30 -8.54 4.18
CA LEU A 70 -1.42 -8.15 3.10
C LEU A 70 -2.03 -7.05 2.22
N ALA A 71 -3.31 -7.18 1.85
CA ALA A 71 -4.03 -6.14 1.12
C ALA A 71 -4.06 -4.81 1.90
N ASN A 72 -4.24 -4.86 3.23
CA ASN A 72 -4.15 -3.68 4.07
C ASN A 72 -2.74 -3.09 4.11
N HIS A 73 -1.69 -3.91 4.13
CA HIS A 73 -0.30 -3.44 4.04
C HIS A 73 -0.03 -2.72 2.71
N CYS A 74 -0.43 -3.31 1.58
CA CYS A 74 -0.20 -2.74 0.25
C CYS A 74 -0.94 -1.41 0.02
N ARG A 75 -2.02 -1.14 0.73
CA ARG A 75 -2.77 0.12 0.68
C ARG A 75 -2.15 1.25 1.52
N LYS A 76 -1.16 0.96 2.37
CA LYS A 76 -0.53 1.99 3.21
C LYS A 76 0.28 2.94 2.34
N GLN A 77 0.13 4.25 2.56
CA GLN A 77 0.85 5.30 1.82
C GLN A 77 2.38 5.11 1.84
N ARG A 78 2.95 4.62 2.95
CA ARG A 78 4.38 4.29 3.03
C ARG A 78 4.80 3.22 2.02
N TYR A 79 3.96 2.22 1.77
CA TYR A 79 4.23 1.17 0.78
C TYR A 79 4.13 1.70 -0.64
N VAL A 80 3.07 2.47 -0.95
CA VAL A 80 2.90 3.08 -2.28
C VAL A 80 4.09 3.98 -2.62
N LYS A 81 4.61 4.75 -1.64
CA LYS A 81 5.82 5.59 -1.84
C LYS A 81 7.06 4.75 -2.14
N SER A 82 7.19 3.58 -1.54
CA SER A 82 8.28 2.64 -1.81
C SER A 82 8.18 2.03 -3.20
N LEU A 83 6.95 1.74 -3.66
CA LEU A 83 6.71 1.31 -5.04
C LEU A 83 7.00 2.43 -6.05
N ALA A 84 6.63 3.68 -5.75
CA ALA A 84 6.94 4.84 -6.58
C ALA A 84 8.45 5.11 -6.67
N ARG A 85 9.22 4.79 -5.61
CA ARG A 85 10.69 4.81 -5.68
C ARG A 85 11.24 3.75 -6.65
N GLY A 86 10.50 2.65 -6.85
CA GLY A 86 10.87 1.55 -7.72
C GLY A 86 12.03 0.70 -7.18
N GLY A 87 12.65 -0.08 -8.07
CA GLY A 87 13.81 -0.90 -7.76
C GLY A 87 13.52 -2.40 -7.77
N LYS A 88 14.27 -3.16 -6.96
CA LYS A 88 14.14 -4.62 -6.86
C LYS A 88 12.98 -4.99 -5.94
N ARG A 89 12.29 -6.07 -6.26
CA ARG A 89 11.29 -6.69 -5.38
C ARG A 89 11.98 -7.65 -4.43
N PHE A 90 11.48 -7.77 -3.21
CA PHE A 90 12.06 -8.59 -2.17
C PHE A 90 11.09 -9.68 -1.72
N ASP A 91 11.62 -10.88 -1.52
CA ASP A 91 10.93 -11.99 -0.89
C ASP A 91 11.08 -11.96 0.65
N LEU A 92 10.39 -12.84 1.37
CA LEU A 92 10.40 -12.95 2.84
C LEU A 92 11.81 -13.02 3.44
N ALA A 93 12.75 -13.64 2.72
CA ALA A 93 14.16 -13.77 3.11
C ALA A 93 15.03 -12.56 2.69
N LEU A 94 14.44 -11.42 2.32
CA LEU A 94 15.14 -10.25 1.75
C LEU A 94 15.93 -10.55 0.47
N LYS A 95 15.58 -11.63 -0.23
CA LYS A 95 16.19 -11.97 -1.52
C LYS A 95 15.54 -11.15 -2.63
N PRO A 96 16.33 -10.53 -3.54
CA PRO A 96 15.77 -9.79 -4.66
C PRO A 96 15.16 -10.77 -5.67
N VAL A 97 13.83 -10.76 -5.80
CA VAL A 97 13.08 -11.62 -6.72
C VAL A 97 12.37 -10.72 -7.74
N GLY A 98 13.12 -10.35 -8.77
CA GLY A 98 12.63 -9.51 -9.86
C GLY A 98 12.72 -8.01 -9.60
N VAL A 99 12.14 -7.26 -10.54
CA VAL A 99 12.18 -5.80 -10.59
C VAL A 99 10.77 -5.24 -10.67
N VAL A 100 10.56 -4.04 -10.11
CA VAL A 100 9.32 -3.27 -10.29
C VAL A 100 9.33 -2.71 -11.70
N SER A 101 8.30 -3.01 -12.49
CA SER A 101 8.20 -2.49 -13.86
C SER A 101 7.90 -0.99 -13.87
N ALA A 102 8.23 -0.31 -14.97
CA ALA A 102 7.98 1.12 -15.11
C ALA A 102 6.47 1.46 -15.05
N GLU A 103 5.61 0.56 -15.53
CA GLU A 103 4.16 0.72 -15.49
C GLU A 103 3.61 0.70 -14.06
N GLU A 104 4.09 -0.25 -13.25
CA GLU A 104 3.71 -0.35 -11.84
C GLU A 104 4.22 0.84 -11.03
N LYS A 105 5.42 1.32 -11.36
CA LYS A 105 5.98 2.54 -10.77
C LYS A 105 5.09 3.76 -11.09
N ALA A 106 4.72 3.94 -12.35
CA ALA A 106 3.84 5.04 -12.77
C ALA A 106 2.45 4.94 -12.13
N ALA A 107 1.89 3.73 -11.98
CA ALA A 107 0.64 3.51 -11.27
C ALA A 107 0.76 3.86 -9.77
N ALA A 108 1.87 3.51 -9.13
CA ALA A 108 2.15 3.88 -7.75
C ALA A 108 2.36 5.38 -7.56
N GLU A 109 3.06 6.05 -8.48
CA GLU A 109 3.21 7.52 -8.49
C GLU A 109 1.84 8.20 -8.56
N LYS A 110 0.94 7.73 -9.45
CA LYS A 110 -0.45 8.23 -9.54
C LYS A 110 -1.26 8.02 -8.26
N MET A 111 -1.01 6.94 -7.51
CA MET A 111 -1.66 6.66 -6.23
C MET A 111 -1.01 7.38 -5.03
N CYS A 112 0.25 7.82 -5.18
CA CYS A 112 1.00 8.60 -4.20
C CYS A 112 0.74 10.10 -4.30
N LEU A 113 0.40 10.59 -5.50
CA LEU A 113 -0.16 11.91 -5.64
C LEU A 113 -1.36 11.97 -4.70
N PRO A 114 -1.43 12.98 -3.80
CA PRO A 114 -2.63 13.17 -3.01
C PRO A 114 -3.77 13.20 -4.02
N LYS A 115 -4.81 12.41 -3.77
CA LYS A 115 -6.08 12.59 -4.44
C LYS A 115 -6.35 14.08 -4.22
N ALA A 116 -6.12 14.88 -5.25
CA ALA A 116 -6.43 16.30 -5.21
C ALA A 116 -7.84 16.32 -4.65
N GLU A 117 -7.99 17.05 -3.55
CA GLU A 117 -9.30 17.39 -3.03
C GLU A 117 -10.18 17.65 -4.23
N LYS A 118 -11.39 17.06 -4.24
CA LYS A 118 -12.44 17.46 -5.17
C LYS A 118 -12.26 18.95 -5.40
N PRO A 119 -12.08 19.45 -6.63
CA PRO A 119 -11.79 20.86 -6.81
C PRO A 119 -12.95 21.61 -6.17
N ALA A 120 -12.67 22.21 -5.01
CA ALA A 120 -13.45 23.33 -4.54
C ALA A 120 -13.36 24.31 -5.70
N VAL A 121 -14.51 24.59 -6.28
CA VAL A 121 -14.71 25.59 -7.32
C VAL A 121 -14.16 26.92 -6.83
N VAL A 122 -12.87 27.15 -7.05
CA VAL A 122 -12.25 28.47 -7.03
C VAL A 122 -12.64 29.12 -8.35
N ALA A 123 -13.83 29.71 -8.35
CA ALA A 123 -14.24 30.69 -9.32
C ALA A 123 -13.51 32.01 -9.01
N ALA A 124 -12.26 32.09 -9.45
CA ALA A 124 -11.44 33.29 -9.59
C ALA A 124 -10.18 32.76 -10.31
N GLU A 125 -9.71 33.25 -11.44
CA GLU A 125 -9.75 34.58 -12.04
C GLU A 125 -9.08 34.38 -13.42
N VAL A 126 -9.66 34.91 -14.50
CA VAL A 126 -8.96 34.95 -15.81
C VAL A 126 -8.38 36.35 -15.97
N PRO A 127 -7.05 36.51 -16.07
CA PRO A 127 -6.41 37.81 -16.23
C PRO A 127 -6.34 38.25 -17.70
N GLN A 128 -6.75 39.51 -17.93
CA GLN A 128 -6.24 40.61 -18.80
C GLN A 128 -5.62 40.29 -20.20
N PRO A 129 -5.81 41.17 -21.22
CA PRO A 129 -4.93 42.35 -21.34
C PRO A 129 -5.56 43.64 -21.91
N VAL A 130 -4.89 44.72 -21.52
CA VAL A 130 -4.90 46.11 -22.00
C VAL A 130 -5.09 46.35 -23.51
N ALA A 131 -5.86 47.38 -23.86
CA ALA A 131 -5.62 48.27 -25.01
C ALA A 131 -6.55 49.51 -24.94
N ASP A 132 -6.02 50.63 -24.47
CA ASP A 132 -6.50 51.96 -24.86
C ASP A 132 -6.25 52.17 -26.36
N PRO A 133 -7.16 52.86 -27.08
CA PRO A 133 -6.73 54.15 -27.60
C PRO A 133 -7.81 55.25 -27.48
N VAL A 134 -7.39 56.37 -26.88
CA VAL A 134 -7.43 57.75 -27.41
C VAL A 134 -8.44 58.02 -28.55
N ALA A 135 -9.46 58.85 -28.27
CA ALA A 135 -9.68 60.18 -28.87
C ALA A 135 -11.16 60.63 -28.83
N SER A 136 -11.39 61.75 -28.13
CA SER A 136 -12.19 62.95 -28.49
C SER A 136 -13.50 62.83 -29.29
N ASP A 137 -14.56 63.46 -28.74
CA ASP A 137 -15.28 64.64 -29.30
C ASP A 137 -16.83 64.58 -29.25
N ALA A 138 -17.41 65.77 -28.99
CA ALA A 138 -18.81 66.24 -29.18
C ALA A 138 -19.95 65.62 -28.32
N SER A 139 -20.66 66.39 -27.48
CA SER A 139 -21.69 67.44 -27.71
C SER A 139 -23.05 66.95 -28.24
N GLU A 140 -24.11 67.47 -27.60
CA GLU A 140 -25.55 67.45 -27.96
C GLU A 140 -26.26 66.08 -27.82
N VAL A 141 -27.43 65.96 -27.18
CA VAL A 141 -28.65 66.79 -27.20
C VAL A 141 -29.45 66.64 -25.89
#